data_AF-A0A1F6GLQ9-F1
#
_entry.id   AF-A0A1F6GLQ9-F1
#
_cell.length_a   1.000
_cell.length_b   1.000
_cell.length_c   1.000
_cell.angle_alpha   90.00
_cell.angle_beta   90.00
_cell.angle_gamma   90.00
#
_symmetry.space_group_name_H-M   'P 1'
#
loop_
_entity.id
_entity.type
_entity.pdbx_description
1 polymer ?
#
loop_
_entity_poly.entity_id
_entity_poly.type
_entity_poly.pdbx_seq_one_letter_code
_entity_poly.pdbx_strand_id
1 'polypeptide(L)'
;MAEEEKLETEDSSVDKKLEEALAAREKEGEVDERVQLIREVMAKETFIDPLNPEEITKAYALYDKNPQKIIDVLVGAFQSYCRKSIREAALLRIKNQVAVMAFEEAEKLKMQAVEELSKSIQADVNLERLLAMLMFKNHFWTWLRYGLKDIFNDQRRQPGHPINNYLNIRFHKLKEKKSFHTVADLVAYDLTEIVNNFKTEIMRRKVRIFD
;
A
#
# COMPACT_ATOMS: atom_id res chain seq x y z
N MET A 1 -9.04 -13.33 -69.31
CA MET A 1 -8.93 -12.22 -68.35
C MET A 1 -9.68 -12.56 -67.06
N ALA A 2 -9.27 -13.59 -66.33
CA ALA A 2 -9.96 -13.98 -65.09
C ALA A 2 -9.08 -14.86 -64.17
N GLU A 3 -7.80 -14.52 -64.00
CA GLU A 3 -6.89 -15.34 -63.17
C GLU A 3 -5.80 -14.56 -62.42
N GLU A 4 -5.95 -13.25 -62.23
CA GLU A 4 -4.97 -12.44 -61.46
C GLU A 4 -5.51 -11.81 -60.17
N GLU A 5 -6.79 -12.00 -59.82
CA GLU A 5 -7.42 -11.28 -58.69
C GLU A 5 -7.62 -12.11 -57.41
N LYS A 6 -6.88 -13.22 -57.25
CA LYS A 6 -7.02 -14.10 -56.05
C LYS A 6 -5.78 -14.25 -55.19
N LEU A 7 -4.65 -13.59 -55.50
CA LEU A 7 -3.41 -13.78 -54.73
C LEU A 7 -3.12 -12.72 -53.66
N GLU A 8 -3.84 -11.60 -53.59
CA GLU A 8 -3.49 -10.50 -52.66
C GLU A 8 -4.29 -10.47 -51.34
N THR A 9 -5.27 -11.36 -51.13
CA THR A 9 -6.09 -11.35 -49.91
C THR A 9 -5.71 -12.39 -48.85
N GLU A 10 -4.91 -13.40 -49.19
CA GLU A 10 -4.47 -14.43 -48.23
C GLU A 10 -3.22 -14.02 -47.44
N ASP A 11 -2.33 -13.20 -48.02
CA ASP A 11 -1.05 -12.79 -47.39
C ASP A 11 -1.27 -11.83 -46.20
N SER A 12 -2.21 -10.88 -46.33
CA SER A 12 -2.56 -9.93 -45.25
C SER A 12 -3.18 -10.61 -44.01
N SER A 13 -3.83 -11.76 -44.18
CA SER A 13 -4.47 -12.50 -43.08
C SER A 13 -3.46 -13.25 -42.23
N VAL A 14 -2.33 -13.68 -42.80
CA VAL A 14 -1.31 -14.45 -42.08
C VAL A 14 -0.44 -13.52 -41.26
N ASP A 15 -0.07 -12.37 -41.82
CA ASP A 15 0.69 -11.34 -41.10
C ASP A 15 -0.08 -10.75 -39.92
N LYS A 16 -1.40 -10.49 -40.07
CA LYS A 16 -2.24 -10.06 -38.94
C LYS A 16 -2.34 -11.10 -37.83
N LYS A 17 -2.47 -12.38 -38.17
CA LYS A 17 -2.53 -13.47 -37.18
C LYS A 17 -1.19 -13.67 -36.48
N LEU A 18 -0.08 -13.44 -37.19
CA LEU A 18 1.27 -13.51 -36.63
C LEU A 18 1.54 -12.32 -35.71
N GLU A 19 1.15 -11.10 -36.09
CA GLU A 19 1.21 -9.92 -35.22
C GLU A 19 0.33 -10.06 -33.97
N GLU A 20 -0.89 -10.59 -34.11
CA GLU A 20 -1.76 -10.85 -32.96
C GLU A 20 -1.20 -11.94 -32.03
N ALA A 21 -0.57 -12.99 -32.59
CA ALA A 21 0.08 -14.04 -31.81
C ALA A 21 1.39 -13.58 -31.15
N LEU A 22 2.16 -12.69 -31.79
CA LEU A 22 3.36 -12.07 -31.24
C LEU A 22 2.99 -11.07 -30.14
N ALA A 23 1.97 -10.22 -30.35
CA ALA A 23 1.44 -9.32 -29.33
C ALA A 23 0.80 -10.07 -28.15
N ALA A 24 0.22 -11.26 -28.38
CA ALA A 24 -0.26 -12.14 -27.33
C ALA A 24 0.89 -12.78 -26.54
N ARG A 25 1.98 -13.19 -27.20
CA ARG A 25 3.19 -13.73 -26.54
C ARG A 25 4.00 -12.67 -25.81
N GLU A 26 4.11 -11.46 -26.34
CA GLU A 26 4.70 -10.32 -25.64
C GLU A 26 3.86 -9.96 -24.40
N LYS A 27 2.52 -10.00 -24.50
CA LYS A 27 1.64 -9.87 -23.34
C LYS A 27 1.81 -11.00 -22.33
N GLU A 28 2.01 -12.25 -22.75
CA GLU A 28 2.28 -13.36 -21.84
C GLU A 28 3.63 -13.21 -21.12
N GLY A 29 4.68 -12.76 -21.81
CA GLY A 29 5.98 -12.45 -21.21
C GLY A 29 5.95 -11.26 -20.25
N GLU A 30 5.21 -10.20 -20.60
CA GLU A 30 5.01 -9.03 -19.74
C GLU A 30 4.17 -9.35 -18.48
N VAL A 31 3.21 -10.27 -18.60
CA VAL A 31 2.44 -10.81 -17.46
C VAL A 31 3.36 -11.58 -16.50
N ASP A 32 4.34 -12.32 -17.01
CA ASP A 32 5.30 -13.06 -16.18
C ASP A 32 6.21 -12.11 -15.37
N GLU A 33 6.70 -11.03 -16.00
CA GLU A 33 7.52 -10.02 -15.31
C GLU A 33 6.75 -9.27 -14.22
N ARG A 34 5.49 -8.89 -14.48
CA ARG A 34 4.64 -8.22 -13.48
C ARG A 34 4.32 -9.14 -12.31
N VAL A 35 4.02 -10.41 -12.58
CA VAL A 35 3.74 -11.42 -11.54
C VAL A 35 4.98 -11.69 -10.69
N GLN A 36 6.15 -11.79 -11.33
CA GLN A 36 7.43 -11.97 -10.64
C GLN A 36 7.75 -10.78 -9.74
N LEU A 37 7.55 -9.55 -10.23
CA LEU A 37 7.72 -8.35 -9.43
C LEU A 37 6.79 -8.31 -8.21
N ILE A 38 5.51 -8.66 -8.39
CA ILE A 38 4.56 -8.74 -7.26
C ILE A 38 5.04 -9.76 -6.24
N ARG A 39 5.48 -10.94 -6.67
CA ARG A 39 6.00 -11.97 -5.75
C ARG A 39 7.20 -11.47 -4.97
N GLU A 40 8.12 -10.75 -5.60
CA GLU A 40 9.30 -10.22 -4.94
C GLU A 40 8.97 -9.17 -3.88
N VAL A 41 8.06 -8.24 -4.19
CA VAL A 41 7.61 -7.22 -3.23
C VAL A 41 6.80 -7.84 -2.09
N MET A 42 5.95 -8.83 -2.39
CA MET A 42 5.05 -9.46 -1.41
C MET A 42 5.73 -10.53 -0.55
N ALA A 43 6.78 -11.20 -1.03
CA ALA A 43 7.48 -12.25 -0.28
C ALA A 43 8.28 -11.72 0.92
N LYS A 44 8.28 -10.39 1.15
CA LYS A 44 9.01 -9.77 2.24
C LYS A 44 8.05 -9.10 3.21
N GLU A 45 8.10 -9.60 4.44
CA GLU A 45 7.59 -8.88 5.59
C GLU A 45 8.59 -7.78 5.94
N THR A 46 8.19 -6.54 5.71
CA THR A 46 8.80 -5.39 6.36
C THR A 46 8.48 -5.46 7.85
N PHE A 47 9.47 -5.79 8.68
CA PHE A 47 9.34 -5.91 10.14
C PHE A 47 9.20 -4.57 10.88
N ILE A 48 8.97 -3.48 10.15
CA ILE A 48 8.87 -2.14 10.70
C ILE A 48 7.38 -1.86 10.91
N ASP A 49 7.00 -1.62 12.16
CA ASP A 49 5.67 -1.09 12.47
C ASP A 49 5.47 0.23 11.70
N PRO A 50 4.51 0.28 10.77
CA PRO A 50 4.30 1.48 9.98
C PRO A 50 3.52 2.55 10.74
N LEU A 51 2.94 2.23 11.90
CA LEU A 51 2.08 3.10 12.66
C LEU A 51 2.89 3.90 13.68
N ASN A 52 2.93 5.23 13.53
CA ASN A 52 3.54 6.11 14.51
C ASN A 52 2.55 6.40 15.66
N PRO A 53 2.82 5.94 16.91
CA PRO A 53 1.90 6.12 18.02
C PRO A 53 1.58 7.59 18.32
N GLU A 54 2.56 8.48 18.18
CA GLU A 54 2.40 9.90 18.49
C GLU A 54 1.53 10.61 17.46
N GLU A 55 1.77 10.38 16.16
CA GLU A 55 0.98 10.97 15.08
C GLU A 55 -0.47 10.47 15.12
N ILE A 56 -0.66 9.17 15.33
CA ILE A 56 -1.99 8.55 15.44
C ILE A 56 -2.75 9.14 16.62
N THR A 57 -2.08 9.27 17.77
CA THR A 57 -2.69 9.83 18.99
C THR A 57 -3.06 11.31 18.81
N LYS A 58 -2.18 12.10 18.19
CA LYS A 58 -2.44 13.51 17.86
C LYS A 58 -3.60 13.67 16.88
N ALA A 59 -3.69 12.82 15.86
CA ALA A 59 -4.80 12.83 14.91
C ALA A 59 -6.11 12.41 15.57
N TYR A 60 -6.08 11.36 16.38
CA TYR A 60 -7.24 10.84 17.09
C TYR A 60 -7.82 11.84 18.10
N ALA A 61 -6.99 12.63 18.77
CA ALA A 61 -7.44 13.69 19.68
C ALA A 61 -8.31 14.77 19.00
N LEU A 62 -8.33 14.82 17.66
CA LEU A 62 -9.15 15.73 16.85
C LEU A 62 -10.25 15.02 16.07
N TYR A 63 -10.45 13.70 16.27
CA TYR A 63 -11.33 12.88 15.44
C TYR A 63 -12.78 13.38 15.41
N ASP A 64 -13.29 13.89 16.53
CA ASP A 64 -14.66 14.44 16.64
C ASP A 64 -14.88 15.70 15.77
N LYS A 65 -13.80 16.46 15.51
CA LYS A 65 -13.83 17.70 14.72
C LYS A 65 -13.42 17.45 13.26
N ASN A 66 -12.48 16.54 13.04
CA ASN A 66 -11.93 16.22 11.74
C ASN A 66 -11.61 14.72 11.64
N PRO A 67 -12.60 13.88 11.28
CA PRO A 67 -12.41 12.45 11.10
C PRO A 67 -11.43 12.11 9.96
N GLN A 68 -11.31 12.98 8.96
CA GLN A 68 -10.42 12.75 7.82
C GLN A 68 -8.95 12.75 8.24
N LYS A 69 -8.58 13.55 9.25
CA LYS A 69 -7.19 13.68 9.70
C LYS A 69 -6.53 12.35 10.09
N ILE A 70 -7.25 11.45 10.76
CA ILE A 70 -6.70 10.14 11.10
C ILE A 70 -6.59 9.24 9.88
N ILE A 71 -7.53 9.35 8.93
CA ILE A 71 -7.46 8.63 7.66
C ILE A 71 -6.23 9.07 6.87
N ASP A 72 -5.95 10.37 6.81
CA ASP A 72 -4.78 10.91 6.11
C ASP A 72 -3.46 10.41 6.72
N VAL A 73 -3.36 10.36 8.06
CA VAL A 73 -2.20 9.79 8.76
C VAL A 73 -2.04 8.30 8.42
N LEU A 74 -3.13 7.54 8.40
CA LEU A 74 -3.07 6.11 8.05
C LEU A 74 -2.71 5.89 6.58
N VAL A 75 -3.18 6.75 5.67
CA VAL A 75 -2.81 6.72 4.25
C VAL A 75 -1.31 7.01 4.09
N GLY A 76 -0.79 8.04 4.76
CA GLY A 76 0.63 8.36 4.73
C GLY A 76 1.50 7.23 5.29
N ALA A 77 1.09 6.63 6.41
CA ALA A 77 1.74 5.45 6.99
C ALA A 77 1.75 4.26 6.02
N PHE A 78 0.61 3.99 5.37
CA PHE A 78 0.48 2.92 4.37
C PHE A 78 1.35 3.16 3.14
N GLN A 79 1.33 4.36 2.55
CA GLN A 79 2.17 4.70 1.41
C GLN A 79 3.67 4.59 1.76
N SER A 80 4.06 5.05 2.95
CA SER A 80 5.43 4.91 3.47
C SER A 80 5.83 3.44 3.59
N TYR A 81 4.95 2.60 4.14
CA TYR A 81 5.14 1.15 4.22
C TYR A 81 5.35 0.52 2.83
N CYS A 82 4.46 0.84 1.88
CA CYS A 82 4.54 0.38 0.50
C CYS A 82 5.89 0.74 -0.15
N ARG A 83 6.32 2.00 -0.04
CA ARG A 83 7.59 2.46 -0.59
C ARG A 83 8.80 1.78 0.05
N LYS A 84 8.76 1.50 1.36
CA LYS A 84 9.81 0.74 2.05
C LYS A 84 9.89 -0.70 1.53
N SER A 85 8.75 -1.37 1.37
CA SER A 85 8.70 -2.74 0.81
C SER A 85 9.26 -2.79 -0.61
N ILE A 86 8.94 -1.81 -1.46
CA ILE A 86 9.50 -1.68 -2.82
C ILE A 86 11.00 -1.45 -2.76
N ARG A 87 11.47 -0.55 -1.88
CA ARG A 87 12.91 -0.30 -1.69
C ARG A 87 13.65 -1.57 -1.30
N GLU A 88 13.14 -2.34 -0.34
CA GLU A 88 13.78 -3.59 0.10
C GLU A 88 13.84 -4.62 -1.02
N ALA A 89 12.77 -4.74 -1.82
CA ALA A 89 12.75 -5.61 -3.00
C ALA A 89 13.84 -5.21 -4.01
N ALA A 90 14.00 -3.91 -4.31
CA ALA A 90 15.06 -3.43 -5.19
C ALA A 90 16.47 -3.76 -4.67
N LEU A 91 16.72 -3.52 -3.39
CA LEU A 91 18.03 -3.79 -2.77
C LEU A 91 18.41 -5.27 -2.78
N LEU A 92 17.42 -6.17 -2.70
CA LEU A 92 17.65 -7.61 -2.78
C LEU A 92 18.14 -8.05 -4.16
N ARG A 93 17.61 -7.47 -5.24
CA ARG A 93 18.01 -7.81 -6.62
C ARG A 93 19.51 -7.61 -6.86
N ILE A 94 20.09 -6.58 -6.23
CA ILE A 94 21.49 -6.22 -6.40
C ILE A 94 22.38 -6.68 -5.23
N LYS A 95 21.85 -7.41 -4.25
CA LYS A 95 22.57 -7.75 -3.00
C LYS A 95 23.94 -8.37 -3.24
N ASN A 96 24.04 -9.31 -4.18
CA ASN A 96 25.30 -10.01 -4.47
C ASN A 96 26.31 -9.11 -5.17
N GLN A 97 25.85 -8.18 -6.03
CA GLN A 97 26.71 -7.21 -6.72
C GLN A 97 27.27 -6.20 -5.72
N VAL A 98 26.40 -5.64 -4.89
CA VAL A 98 26.76 -4.71 -3.81
C VAL A 98 27.79 -5.30 -2.85
N ALA A 99 27.73 -6.60 -2.57
CA ALA A 99 28.63 -7.27 -1.61
C ALA A 99 30.10 -7.29 -2.05
N VAL A 100 30.38 -7.14 -3.35
CA VAL A 100 31.74 -7.21 -3.93
C VAL A 100 32.25 -5.86 -4.45
N MET A 101 31.45 -4.80 -4.37
CA MET A 101 31.78 -3.47 -4.89
C MET A 101 32.40 -2.56 -3.84
N ALA A 102 33.13 -1.54 -4.29
CA ALA A 102 33.58 -0.45 -3.43
C ALA A 102 32.37 0.32 -2.86
N PHE A 103 32.49 0.86 -1.65
CA PHE A 103 31.37 1.47 -0.91
C PHE A 103 30.64 2.56 -1.72
N GLU A 104 31.36 3.49 -2.34
CA GLU A 104 30.74 4.59 -3.11
C GLU A 104 29.99 4.10 -4.35
N GLU A 105 30.50 3.06 -5.02
CA GLU A 105 29.87 2.46 -6.19
C GLU A 105 28.64 1.64 -5.78
N ALA A 106 28.73 0.93 -4.65
CA ALA A 106 27.61 0.22 -4.04
C ALA A 106 26.46 1.16 -3.66
N GLU A 107 26.74 2.31 -3.04
CA GLU A 107 25.70 3.29 -2.70
C GLU A 107 25.02 3.87 -3.94
N LYS A 108 25.79 4.17 -4.99
CA LYS A 108 25.23 4.62 -6.29
C LYS A 108 24.30 3.56 -6.89
N LEU A 109 24.74 2.30 -6.94
CA LEU A 109 23.95 1.20 -7.49
C LEU A 109 22.66 0.96 -6.69
N LYS A 110 22.72 1.07 -5.35
CA LYS A 110 21.52 0.98 -4.49
C LYS A 110 20.50 2.07 -4.81
N MET A 111 20.95 3.32 -4.97
CA MET A 111 20.07 4.43 -5.31
C MET A 111 19.42 4.22 -6.68
N GLN A 112 20.22 3.83 -7.68
CA GLN A 112 19.74 3.55 -9.04
C GLN A 112 18.70 2.43 -9.07
N ALA A 113 18.97 1.29 -8.41
CA ALA A 113 18.05 0.16 -8.40
C ALA A 113 16.69 0.51 -7.77
N VAL A 114 16.69 1.31 -6.70
CA VAL A 114 15.45 1.77 -6.06
C VAL A 114 14.69 2.73 -6.97
N GLU A 115 15.39 3.65 -7.63
CA GLU A 115 14.80 4.63 -8.55
C GLU A 115 14.20 3.95 -9.78
N GLU A 116 14.92 3.03 -10.41
CA GLU A 116 14.46 2.26 -11.57
C GLU A 116 13.20 1.46 -11.24
N LEU A 117 13.20 0.74 -10.11
CA LEU A 117 12.04 -0.04 -9.71
C LEU A 117 10.83 0.85 -9.39
N SER A 118 11.06 1.96 -8.68
CA SER A 118 9.99 2.91 -8.35
C SER A 118 9.38 3.52 -9.61
N LYS A 119 10.21 3.92 -10.59
CA LYS A 119 9.76 4.46 -11.88
C LYS A 119 8.97 3.42 -12.69
N SER A 120 9.43 2.17 -12.72
CA SER A 120 8.74 1.08 -13.41
C SER A 120 7.33 0.87 -12.83
N ILE A 121 7.19 0.85 -11.51
CA ILE A 121 5.88 0.71 -10.85
C ILE A 121 5.01 1.95 -11.08
N GLN A 122 5.59 3.16 -10.96
CA GLN A 122 4.86 4.42 -11.13
C GLN A 122 4.33 4.60 -12.57
N ALA A 123 5.03 4.06 -13.57
CA ALA A 123 4.61 4.10 -14.96
C ALA A 123 3.38 3.20 -15.24
N ASP A 124 3.21 2.10 -14.48
CA ASP A 124 2.07 1.18 -14.61
C ASP A 124 1.07 1.36 -13.47
N VAL A 125 0.05 2.20 -13.73
CA VAL A 125 -1.03 2.50 -12.78
C VAL A 125 -1.81 1.25 -12.34
N ASN A 126 -1.92 0.22 -13.17
CA ASN A 126 -2.65 -1.00 -12.81
C ASN A 126 -1.82 -1.86 -11.87
N LEU A 127 -0.53 -2.01 -12.16
CA LEU A 127 0.43 -2.67 -11.28
C LEU A 127 0.52 -1.96 -9.92
N GLU A 128 0.64 -0.63 -9.91
CA GLU A 128 0.69 0.16 -8.67
C GLU A 128 -0.54 -0.09 -7.79
N ARG A 129 -1.75 -0.06 -8.39
CA ARG A 129 -3.00 -0.32 -7.67
C ARG A 129 -3.09 -1.76 -7.16
N LEU A 130 -2.68 -2.72 -7.97
CA LEU A 130 -2.68 -4.14 -7.58
C LEU A 130 -1.73 -4.36 -6.40
N LEU A 131 -0.52 -3.79 -6.46
CA LEU A 131 0.45 -3.83 -5.36
C LEU A 131 -0.11 -3.19 -4.10
N ALA A 132 -0.72 -2.01 -4.19
CA ALA A 132 -1.34 -1.36 -3.03
C ALA A 132 -2.43 -2.25 -2.41
N MET A 133 -3.34 -2.81 -3.20
CA MET A 133 -4.39 -3.71 -2.68
C MET A 133 -3.81 -4.96 -2.01
N LEU A 134 -2.79 -5.58 -2.61
CA LEU A 134 -2.16 -6.79 -2.09
C LEU A 134 -1.40 -6.52 -0.79
N MET A 135 -0.61 -5.44 -0.73
CA MET A 135 0.11 -5.05 0.49
C MET A 135 -0.86 -4.66 1.61
N PHE A 136 -1.96 -3.98 1.28
CA PHE A 136 -2.99 -3.68 2.25
C PHE A 136 -3.61 -4.96 2.82
N LYS A 137 -4.09 -5.85 1.95
CA LYS A 137 -4.82 -7.06 2.36
C LYS A 137 -3.95 -8.04 3.15
N ASN A 138 -2.71 -8.26 2.71
CA ASN A 138 -1.88 -9.32 3.25
C ASN A 138 -1.02 -8.86 4.42
N HIS A 139 -0.53 -7.61 4.43
CA HIS A 139 0.43 -7.16 5.43
C HIS A 139 -0.13 -6.03 6.31
N PHE A 140 -0.56 -4.92 5.71
CA PHE A 140 -0.90 -3.70 6.46
C PHE A 140 -2.18 -3.84 7.29
N TRP A 141 -3.13 -4.68 6.84
CA TRP A 141 -4.39 -4.91 7.55
C TRP A 141 -4.18 -5.38 8.99
N THR A 142 -3.18 -6.23 9.22
CA THR A 142 -2.86 -6.75 10.55
C THR A 142 -2.36 -5.64 11.48
N TRP A 143 -1.45 -4.80 10.98
CA TRP A 143 -0.97 -3.61 11.70
C TRP A 143 -2.12 -2.68 12.05
N LEU A 144 -3.03 -2.44 11.11
CA LEU A 144 -4.18 -1.57 11.35
C LEU A 144 -5.14 -2.15 12.41
N ARG A 145 -5.46 -3.45 12.32
CA ARG A 145 -6.43 -4.11 13.19
C ARG A 145 -5.95 -4.21 14.64
N TYR A 146 -4.67 -4.54 14.84
CA TYR A 146 -4.11 -4.79 16.17
C TYR A 146 -3.29 -3.61 16.68
N GLY A 147 -2.43 -3.03 15.84
CA GLY A 147 -1.54 -1.93 16.21
C GLY A 147 -2.28 -0.67 16.67
N LEU A 148 -3.40 -0.30 16.04
CA LEU A 148 -4.19 0.85 16.53
C LEU A 148 -4.77 0.62 17.92
N LYS A 149 -5.22 -0.60 18.20
CA LYS A 149 -5.73 -0.98 19.52
C LYS A 149 -4.61 -0.91 20.56
N ASP A 150 -3.42 -1.41 20.21
CA ASP A 150 -2.26 -1.42 21.10
C ASP A 150 -1.77 -0.01 21.41
N ILE A 151 -1.65 0.85 20.39
CA ILE A 151 -1.33 2.27 20.55
C ILE A 151 -2.30 2.93 21.55
N PHE A 152 -3.61 2.78 21.35
CA PHE A 152 -4.56 3.42 22.27
C PHE A 152 -4.53 2.84 23.68
N ASN A 153 -4.29 1.54 23.82
CA ASN A 153 -4.16 0.93 25.15
C ASN A 153 -2.92 1.45 25.88
N ASP A 154 -1.78 1.55 25.20
CA ASP A 154 -0.52 2.00 25.79
C ASP A 154 -0.56 3.49 26.15
N GLN A 155 -1.13 4.32 25.29
CA GLN A 155 -1.29 5.75 25.57
C GLN A 155 -2.29 6.00 26.71
N ARG A 156 -3.32 5.16 26.85
CA ARG A 156 -4.27 5.26 27.97
C ARG A 156 -3.68 4.81 29.30
N ARG A 157 -2.78 3.83 29.29
CA ARG A 157 -2.08 3.35 30.50
C ARG A 157 -1.16 4.41 31.11
N GLN A 158 -0.72 5.37 30.32
CA GLN A 158 0.12 6.47 30.80
C GLN A 158 -0.69 7.46 31.67
N PRO A 159 -0.33 7.61 32.96
CA PRO A 159 -1.01 8.57 33.84
C PRO A 159 -0.87 9.99 33.31
N GLY A 160 -1.98 10.75 33.29
CA GLY A 160 -1.98 12.15 32.84
C GLY A 160 -1.88 12.36 31.33
N HIS A 161 -1.84 11.30 30.52
CA HIS A 161 -1.75 11.45 29.07
C HIS A 161 -2.96 12.23 28.51
N PRO A 162 -2.77 13.26 27.64
CA PRO A 162 -3.86 14.13 27.17
C PRO A 162 -5.03 13.41 26.50
N ILE A 163 -4.77 12.25 25.88
CA ILE A 163 -5.80 11.42 25.24
C ILE A 163 -6.88 10.96 26.23
N ASN A 164 -6.51 10.72 27.49
CA ASN A 164 -7.46 10.24 28.51
C ASN A 164 -8.51 11.31 28.82
N ASN A 165 -8.12 12.59 28.88
CA ASN A 165 -9.06 13.68 29.08
C ASN A 165 -10.02 13.81 27.88
N TYR A 166 -9.49 13.76 26.66
CA TYR A 166 -10.29 13.78 25.43
C TYR A 166 -11.31 12.63 25.40
N LEU A 167 -10.86 11.40 25.67
CA LEU A 167 -11.69 10.20 25.68
C LEU A 167 -12.78 10.27 26.76
N ASN A 168 -12.47 10.76 27.96
CA ASN A 168 -13.46 10.92 29.02
C ASN A 168 -14.54 11.93 28.63
N ILE A 169 -14.14 13.10 28.13
CA ILE A 169 -15.08 14.14 27.67
C ILE A 169 -16.00 13.56 26.57
N ARG A 170 -15.43 12.84 25.61
CA ARG A 170 -16.19 12.26 24.50
C ARG A 170 -17.09 11.11 24.93
N PHE A 171 -16.61 10.24 25.83
CA PHE A 171 -17.41 9.17 26.42
C PHE A 171 -18.64 9.74 27.12
N HIS A 172 -18.49 10.77 27.96
CA HIS A 172 -19.65 11.39 28.64
C HIS A 172 -20.66 12.01 27.66
N LYS A 173 -20.21 12.53 26.51
CA LYS A 173 -21.11 13.05 25.46
C LYS A 173 -21.86 11.96 24.69
N LEU A 174 -21.27 10.77 24.54
CA LEU A 174 -21.78 9.71 23.66
C LEU A 174 -22.37 8.50 24.39
N LYS A 175 -22.09 8.32 25.69
CA LYS A 175 -22.47 7.14 26.46
C LYS A 175 -23.98 6.84 26.39
N GLU A 176 -24.83 7.85 26.43
CA GLU A 176 -26.29 7.69 26.36
C GLU A 176 -26.76 7.49 24.91
N LYS A 177 -26.17 8.20 23.95
CA LYS A 177 -26.57 8.13 22.53
C LYS A 177 -26.24 6.80 21.87
N LYS A 178 -25.18 6.13 22.33
CA LYS A 178 -24.62 4.90 21.73
C LYS A 178 -24.61 3.72 22.70
N SER A 179 -25.19 3.87 23.89
CA SER A 179 -25.23 2.85 24.94
C SER A 179 -23.85 2.31 25.32
N PHE A 180 -22.85 3.20 25.42
CA PHE A 180 -21.50 2.81 25.86
C PHE A 180 -21.45 2.71 27.39
N HIS A 181 -20.90 1.62 27.90
CA HIS A 181 -20.75 1.37 29.33
C HIS A 181 -19.36 1.79 29.83
N THR A 182 -18.36 1.71 28.96
CA THR A 182 -16.97 2.06 29.27
C THR A 182 -16.31 2.90 28.18
N VAL A 183 -15.20 3.57 28.53
CA VAL A 183 -14.33 4.22 27.54
C VAL A 183 -13.74 3.21 26.56
N ALA A 184 -13.57 1.95 26.96
CA ALA A 184 -13.11 0.90 26.04
C ALA A 184 -14.13 0.63 24.92
N ASP A 185 -15.44 0.71 25.22
CA ASP A 185 -16.50 0.54 24.22
C ASP A 185 -16.45 1.65 23.18
N LEU A 186 -16.26 2.90 23.61
CA LEU A 186 -16.06 4.05 22.72
C LEU A 186 -14.85 3.84 21.80
N VAL A 187 -13.71 3.45 22.36
CA VAL A 187 -12.48 3.23 21.58
C VAL A 187 -12.67 2.09 20.58
N ALA A 188 -13.31 0.98 20.97
CA ALA A 188 -13.58 -0.13 20.07
C ALA A 188 -14.53 0.26 18.91
N TYR A 189 -15.55 1.07 19.22
CA TYR A 189 -16.45 1.64 18.22
C TYR A 189 -15.68 2.51 17.21
N ASP A 190 -14.92 3.48 17.71
CA ASP A 190 -14.15 4.39 16.85
C ASP A 190 -13.13 3.64 15.99
N LEU A 191 -12.39 2.70 16.58
CA LEU A 191 -11.44 1.86 15.84
C LEU A 191 -12.11 1.15 14.67
N THR A 192 -13.30 0.59 14.91
CA THR A 192 -14.07 -0.09 13.87
C THR A 192 -14.45 0.87 12.74
N GLU A 193 -14.91 2.08 13.07
CA GLU A 193 -15.23 3.11 12.06
C GLU A 193 -13.98 3.55 11.28
N ILE A 194 -12.90 3.87 11.98
CA ILE A 194 -11.62 4.31 11.38
C ILE A 194 -11.10 3.25 10.40
N VAL A 195 -11.07 1.99 10.83
CA VAL A 195 -10.60 0.86 10.03
C VAL A 195 -11.46 0.68 8.77
N ASN A 196 -12.78 0.75 8.90
CA ASN A 196 -13.70 0.61 7.77
C ASN A 196 -13.61 1.78 6.79
N ASN A 197 -13.47 3.00 7.31
CA ASN A 197 -13.27 4.21 6.50
C ASN A 197 -11.95 4.14 5.75
N PHE A 198 -10.86 3.75 6.42
CA PHE A 198 -9.56 3.58 5.80
C PHE A 198 -9.57 2.50 4.71
N LYS A 199 -10.17 1.33 4.98
CA LYS A 199 -10.36 0.28 3.95
C LYS A 199 -11.12 0.82 2.75
N THR A 200 -12.19 1.58 2.99
CA THR A 200 -12.98 2.21 1.92
C THR A 200 -12.14 3.20 1.13
N GLU A 201 -11.29 3.98 1.79
CA GLU A 201 -10.39 4.94 1.16
C GLU A 201 -9.40 4.25 0.21
N ILE A 202 -8.71 3.21 0.69
CA ILE A 202 -7.77 2.42 -0.13
C ILE A 202 -8.47 1.78 -1.34
N MET A 203 -9.67 1.20 -1.13
CA MET A 203 -10.37 0.47 -2.18
C MET A 203 -11.16 1.37 -3.16
N ARG A 204 -11.72 2.50 -2.71
CA ARG A 204 -12.57 3.38 -3.53
C ARG A 204 -11.83 4.57 -4.13
N ARG A 205 -10.91 5.21 -3.40
CA ARG A 205 -10.20 6.41 -3.88
C ARG A 205 -8.94 6.10 -4.70
N LYS A 206 -8.60 4.81 -4.88
CA LYS A 206 -7.44 4.35 -5.67
C LYS A 206 -6.16 5.05 -5.25
N VAL A 207 -5.91 5.08 -3.94
CA VAL A 207 -4.68 5.61 -3.33
C VAL A 207 -3.47 5.07 -4.10
N ARG A 208 -2.61 5.97 -4.58
CA ARG A 208 -1.36 5.59 -5.23
C ARG A 208 -0.28 5.45 -4.17
N ILE A 209 0.75 4.67 -4.50
CA ILE A 209 1.94 4.51 -3.65
C ILE A 209 2.84 5.74 -3.80
N PHE A 210 2.89 6.29 -5.02
CA PHE A 210 3.69 7.44 -5.41
C PHE A 210 2.76 8.61 -5.79
N ASP A 211 2.12 9.21 -4.78
CA ASP A 211 1.43 10.51 -4.87
C ASP A 211 2.39 11.65 -4.50
#